data_AF-A0A2H5XD46-F1
#
_entry.id   AF-A0A2H5XD46-F1
#
_cell.length_a   1.000
_cell.length_b   1.000
_cell.length_c   1.000
_cell.angle_alpha   90.00
_cell.angle_beta   90.00
_cell.angle_gamma   90.00
#
_symmetry.space_group_name_H-M   'P 1'
#
loop_
_entity.id
_entity.type
_entity.pdbx_description
1 polymer ?
#
loop_
_entity_poly.entity_id
_entity_poly.type
_entity_poly.pdbx_seq_one_letter_code
_entity_poly.pdbx_strand_id
1 'polypeptide(L)' 'MPERILTASDLNAAGVAAALVGFLGFTIALWTTVWHGMGADGQWRPVARWWLCMLLVSFLTLLWGLLKA' A
#
# COMPACT_ATOMS: atom_id res chain seq x y z
N MET A 1 -12.15 13.28 33.12
CA MET A 1 -11.11 13.57 32.11
C MET A 1 -11.86 13.81 30.81
N PRO A 2 -11.77 14.99 30.17
CA PRO A 2 -12.51 15.21 28.93
C PRO A 2 -11.95 14.29 27.83
N GLU A 3 -12.83 13.49 27.23
CA GLU A 3 -12.53 12.69 26.04
C GLU A 3 -12.12 13.64 24.92
N ARG A 4 -10.84 13.64 24.57
CA ARG A 4 -10.33 14.38 23.43
C ARG A 4 -10.79 13.64 22.18
N ILE A 5 -11.86 14.13 21.56
CA ILE A 5 -12.31 13.66 20.25
C ILE A 5 -11.19 13.99 19.27
N LEU A 6 -10.43 12.98 18.84
CA LEU A 6 -9.47 13.09 17.75
C LEU A 6 -10.27 13.47 16.50
N THR A 7 -10.21 14.75 16.14
CA THR A 7 -10.83 15.24 14.92
C THR A 7 -9.83 15.06 13.77
N ALA A 8 -10.32 14.83 12.55
CA ALA A 8 -9.46 14.60 11.38
C ALA A 8 -8.43 15.73 11.10
N SER A 9 -8.61 16.90 11.71
CA SER A 9 -7.66 18.01 11.70
C SER A 9 -6.41 17.80 12.55
N ASP A 10 -6.44 16.87 13.52
CA ASP A 10 -5.28 16.49 14.33
C ASP A 10 -4.42 15.43 13.64
N LEU A 11 -4.94 14.78 12.58
CA LEU A 11 -4.15 13.82 11.81
C LEU A 11 -3.10 14.54 10.98
N ASN A 12 -1.90 13.98 10.95
CA ASN A 12 -0.85 14.47 10.09
C ASN A 12 -1.23 14.23 8.62
N ALA A 13 -1.58 15.30 7.91
CA ALA A 13 -1.99 15.24 6.50
C ALA A 13 -0.98 14.50 5.61
N ALA A 14 0.32 14.60 5.90
CA ALA A 14 1.35 13.85 5.18
C ALA A 14 1.30 12.34 5.46
N GLY A 15 0.98 11.95 6.69
CA GLY A 15 0.77 10.54 7.06
C GLY A 15 -0.46 9.96 6.37
N VAL A 16 -1.57 10.69 6.38
CA VAL A 16 -2.81 10.28 5.68
C VAL A 16 -2.59 10.16 4.17
N ALA A 17 -1.93 11.15 3.55
CA ALA A 17 -1.63 11.11 2.12
C ALA A 17 -0.72 9.91 1.77
N ALA A 18 0.31 9.64 2.55
CA ALA A 18 1.18 8.48 2.35
C ALA A 18 0.43 7.15 2.54
N ALA A 19 -0.48 7.08 3.52
CA ALA A 19 -1.33 5.91 3.71
C ALA A 19 -2.21 5.65 2.47
N LEU A 20 -2.88 6.68 1.94
CA LEU A 20 -3.72 6.55 0.74
C LEU A 20 -2.91 6.18 -0.50
N VAL A 21 -1.72 6.77 -0.70
CA VAL A 21 -0.83 6.43 -1.81
C VAL A 21 -0.35 4.98 -1.70
N GLY A 22 0.07 4.56 -0.50
CA GLY A 22 0.47 3.18 -0.23
C GLY A 22 -0.66 2.18 -0.47
N PHE A 23 -1.89 2.51 -0.07
CA PHE A 23 -3.07 1.68 -0.32
C PHE A 23 -3.35 1.51 -1.82
N LEU A 24 -3.33 2.61 -2.58
CA LEU A 24 -3.58 2.59 -4.02
C LEU A 24 -2.51 1.77 -4.75
N GLY A 25 -1.23 2.02 -4.44
CA GLY A 25 -0.10 1.30 -5.02
C GLY A 25 -0.14 -0.19 -4.69
N PHE A 26 -0.49 -0.55 -3.45
CA PHE A 26 -0.62 -1.94 -3.03
C PHE A 26 -1.74 -2.66 -3.79
N THR A 27 -2.89 -2.01 -3.94
CA THR A 27 -4.05 -2.58 -4.64
C THR A 27 -3.75 -2.85 -6.11
N ILE A 28 -3.11 -1.90 -6.81
CA ILE A 28 -2.72 -2.06 -8.23
C ILE A 28 -1.66 -3.15 -8.38
N ALA A 29 -0.63 -3.15 -7.52
CA ALA A 29 0.43 -4.15 -7.57
C ALA A 29 -0.10 -5.56 -7.24
N LEU A 30 -1.07 -5.68 -6.34
CA LEU A 30 -1.73 -6.95 -6.03
C LEU A 30 -2.51 -7.46 -7.24
N TRP A 31 -3.36 -6.62 -7.81
CA TRP A 31 -4.18 -6.96 -8.98
C TRP A 31 -3.29 -7.43 -10.13
N THR A 32 -2.26 -6.66 -10.48
CA THR A 32 -1.34 -7.01 -11.57
C THR A 32 -0.54 -8.28 -11.27
N THR A 33 -0.16 -8.55 -10.02
CA THR A 33 0.50 -9.80 -9.63
C THR A 33 -0.44 -11.00 -9.81
N VAL A 34 -1.71 -10.89 -9.40
CA VAL A 34 -2.69 -11.98 -9.52
C VAL A 34 -3.01 -12.29 -10.99
N TRP A 35 -3.24 -11.27 -11.81
CA TRP A 35 -3.68 -11.45 -13.20
C TRP A 35 -2.55 -11.66 -14.20
N HIS A 36 -1.36 -11.11 -13.94
CA HIS A 36 -0.24 -11.13 -14.88
C HIS A 36 1.04 -11.75 -14.30
N GLY A 37 1.06 -12.10 -13.02
CA GLY A 37 2.23 -12.64 -12.36
C GLY A 37 2.47 -14.12 -12.66
N MET A 38 1.41 -14.88 -12.95
CA MET A 38 1.50 -16.31 -13.23
C MET A 38 1.24 -16.56 -14.72
N GLY A 39 2.16 -17.25 -15.39
CA GLY A 39 1.98 -17.70 -16.76
C GLY A 39 0.99 -18.86 -16.85
N ALA A 40 0.49 -19.15 -18.06
CA ALA A 40 -0.40 -20.28 -18.32
C ALA A 40 0.25 -21.65 -18.03
N ASP A 41 1.59 -21.67 -17.95
CA ASP A 41 2.47 -22.76 -17.56
C ASP A 41 2.66 -22.89 -16.03
N GLY A 42 2.00 -22.04 -15.24
CA GLY A 42 2.13 -22.00 -13.78
C GLY A 42 3.46 -21.46 -13.28
N GLN A 43 4.33 -20.99 -14.18
CA GLN A 43 5.61 -20.36 -13.86
C GLN A 43 5.39 -18.88 -13.49
N TRP A 44 6.19 -18.39 -12.54
CA TRP A 44 6.19 -16.98 -12.17
C TRP A 44 6.90 -16.17 -13.26
N ARG A 45 6.19 -15.20 -13.84
CA ARG A 45 6.77 -14.31 -14.84
C ARG A 45 7.81 -13.39 -14.19
N PRO A 46 8.89 -13.00 -14.89
CA PRO A 46 9.87 -12.04 -14.37
C PRO A 46 9.24 -10.71 -13.93
N VAL A 47 8.17 -10.31 -14.62
CA VAL A 47 7.36 -9.12 -14.31
C VAL A 47 6.66 -9.24 -12.95
N ALA A 48 6.34 -10.45 -12.49
CA ALA A 48 5.73 -10.69 -11.19
C ALA A 48 6.66 -10.30 -10.03
N ARG A 49 7.98 -10.47 -10.19
CA ARG A 49 8.98 -10.01 -9.21
C ARG A 49 8.94 -8.49 -9.03
N TRP A 50 8.81 -7.74 -10.13
CA TRP A 50 8.68 -6.28 -10.07
C TRP A 50 7.41 -5.84 -9.32
N TRP A 51 6.28 -6.50 -9.59
CA TRP A 51 5.03 -6.21 -8.89
C TRP A 51 5.06 -6.63 -7.42
N LEU A 52 5.74 -7.72 -7.06
CA LEU A 52 6.01 -8.10 -5.67
C LEU A 52 6.87 -7.05 -4.94
N CYS A 53 7.88 -6.49 -5.60
CA CYS A 53 8.65 -5.37 -5.04
C CYS A 53 7.78 -4.12 -4.85
N MET A 54 6.93 -3.78 -5.83
CA MET A 54 5.98 -2.66 -5.70
C MET A 54 4.96 -2.88 -4.58
N LEU A 55 4.48 -4.12 -4.38
CA LEU A 55 3.64 -4.50 -3.25
C LEU A 55 4.33 -4.20 -1.93
N LEU A 56 5.58 -4.62 -1.78
CA LEU A 56 6.37 -4.39 -0.57
C LEU A 56 6.56 -2.89 -0.30
N VAL A 57 6.97 -2.11 -1.31
CA VAL A 57 7.19 -0.66 -1.17
C VAL A 57 5.89 0.07 -0.84
N SER A 58 4.80 -0.29 -1.49
CA SER A 58 3.49 0.33 -1.25
C SER A 58 2.96 -0.01 0.14
N PHE A 59 3.17 -1.25 0.60
CA PHE A 59 2.84 -1.66 1.96
C PHE A 59 3.67 -0.90 3.02
N LEU A 60 4.97 -0.72 2.79
CA LEU A 60 5.82 0.06 3.69
C LEU A 60 5.42 1.53 3.73
N THR A 61 5.00 2.09 2.58
CA THR A 61 4.51 3.47 2.48
C THR A 61 3.18 3.63 3.21
N LEU A 62 2.28 2.65 3.08
CA LEU A 62 1.02 2.57 3.84
C LEU A 62 1.31 2.53 5.34
N LEU A 63 2.16 1.61 5.78
CA LEU A 63 2.53 1.43 7.19
C LEU A 63 3.15 2.70 7.76
N TRP A 64 4.07 3.32 7.02
CA TRP A 64 4.68 4.59 7.41
C TRP A 64 3.63 5.70 7.53
N GLY A 65 2.71 5.79 6.58
CA GLY A 65 1.60 6.73 6.60
C GLY A 65 0.75 6.56 7.85
N LEU A 66 0.34 5.32 8.17
CA LEU A 66 -0.45 4.99 9.35
C LEU A 66 0.29 5.26 10.67
N LEU A 67 1.61 5.10 10.72
CA LEU A 67 2.42 5.40 11.90
C LEU A 67 2.63 6.89 12.12
N LYS A 68 2.47 7.70 11.07
CA LYS A 68 2.69 9.15 11.10
C LYS A 68 1.41 9.96 11.13
N ALA A 69 0.28 9.37 10.71
CA ALA A 69 -1.06 9.91 10.66
C ALA A 69 -1.63 10.12 12.06
#